data_AF-A0A5C8V319-F1
#
_entry.id   AF-A0A5C8V319-F1
#
_cell.length_a   1.000
_cell.length_b   1.000
_cell.length_c   1.000
_cell.angle_alpha   90.00
_cell.angle_beta   90.00
_cell.angle_gamma   90.00
#
_symmetry.space_group_name_H-M   'P 1'
#
loop_
_entity.id
_entity.type
_entity.pdbx_description
1 polymer ?
#
loop_
_entity_poly.entity_id
_entity_poly.type
_entity_poly.pdbx_seq_one_letter_code
_entity_poly.pdbx_strand_id
1 'polypeptide(L)'
;MRKPIKLFSGLIHIVTGIATALIVLFSQNWFGDGDIWSYLFWTIPLAIGISVIGNNLLGLIPTENKLWRVIGIVTISGIFSYAWVWVLYLIIGPWINAFSIPIFYLWTIGMLFQLLYLDWKLPKDEKRKPIKKNLIRLLLFPLIAFGSIVAIFGFSHLQSYLTKPEAETYLIPENFSGQFKIVYGEECGIMPKTENDRRILEIPQNGVLIINPEFKAGIIDHEYYLVDSNGNRKKIEQYDNYVAGVKNVPGVRLGGSGNYAGKTETGFSSDSPFTIRYTDFEVYKDTITEFEYKDRIKMDSLTRKLVEECRNGK
;
A
#
# COMPACT_ATOMS: atom_id res chain seq x y z
N MET A 1 -29.73 -19.53 13.25
CA MET A 1 -30.03 -18.65 12.08
C MET A 1 -29.49 -17.22 12.15
N ARG A 2 -29.14 -16.61 13.29
CA ARG A 2 -28.75 -15.17 13.32
C ARG A 2 -27.35 -14.84 12.76
N LYS A 3 -26.41 -15.80 12.78
CA LYS A 3 -25.02 -15.59 12.28
C LYS A 3 -24.94 -15.26 10.77
N PRO A 4 -25.55 -16.02 9.85
CA PRO A 4 -25.45 -15.72 8.42
C PRO A 4 -26.05 -14.35 8.05
N ILE A 5 -27.14 -13.94 8.71
CA ILE A 5 -27.76 -12.61 8.51
C ILE A 5 -26.76 -11.50 8.82
N LYS A 6 -26.03 -11.62 9.93
CA LYS A 6 -25.03 -10.60 10.31
C LYS A 6 -23.87 -10.54 9.31
N LEU A 7 -23.34 -11.69 8.90
CA LEU A 7 -22.27 -11.74 7.90
C LEU A 7 -22.71 -11.07 6.59
N PHE A 8 -23.91 -11.43 6.10
CA PHE A 8 -24.46 -10.86 4.87
C PHE A 8 -24.72 -9.37 4.98
N SER A 9 -25.11 -8.87 6.16
CA SER A 9 -25.27 -7.42 6.38
C SER A 9 -23.96 -6.65 6.18
N GLY A 10 -22.82 -7.21 6.62
CA GLY A 10 -21.51 -6.61 6.39
C GLY A 10 -21.14 -6.58 4.91
N LEU A 11 -21.48 -7.64 4.17
CA LEU A 11 -21.28 -7.69 2.72
C LEU A 11 -22.12 -6.62 2.00
N ILE A 12 -23.38 -6.41 2.43
CA ILE A 12 -24.24 -5.34 1.88
C ILE A 12 -23.56 -3.98 2.04
N HIS A 13 -23.00 -3.68 3.22
CA HIS A 13 -22.28 -2.42 3.45
C HIS A 13 -21.17 -2.22 2.42
N ILE A 14 -20.32 -3.23 2.25
CA ILE A 14 -19.17 -3.16 1.35
C ILE A 14 -19.63 -2.99 -0.10
N VAL A 15 -20.62 -3.77 -0.55
CA VAL A 15 -21.11 -3.72 -1.94
C VAL A 15 -21.77 -2.38 -2.25
N THR A 16 -22.63 -1.86 -1.37
CA THR A 16 -23.28 -0.56 -1.61
C THR A 16 -22.29 0.59 -1.52
N GLY A 17 -21.29 0.48 -0.64
CA GLY A 17 -20.15 1.39 -0.56
C GLY A 17 -19.34 1.44 -1.86
N ILE A 18 -18.94 0.26 -2.39
CA ILE A 18 -18.21 0.16 -3.67
C ILE A 18 -19.05 0.69 -4.82
N ALA A 19 -20.33 0.30 -4.92
CA ALA A 19 -21.22 0.79 -5.98
C ALA A 19 -21.31 2.32 -5.97
N THR A 20 -21.41 2.92 -4.79
CA THR A 20 -21.39 4.39 -4.63
C THR A 20 -20.04 4.98 -5.03
N ALA A 21 -18.92 4.35 -4.67
CA ALA A 21 -17.58 4.81 -5.05
C ALA A 21 -17.41 4.81 -6.57
N LEU A 22 -17.87 3.75 -7.26
CA LEU A 22 -17.81 3.64 -8.71
C LEU A 22 -18.63 4.75 -9.40
N ILE A 23 -19.80 5.11 -8.85
CA ILE A 23 -20.59 6.25 -9.38
C ILE A 23 -19.83 7.56 -9.23
N VAL A 24 -19.20 7.80 -8.07
CA VAL A 24 -18.39 9.01 -7.84
C VAL A 24 -17.18 9.05 -8.78
N LEU A 25 -16.43 7.96 -8.88
CA LEU A 25 -15.26 7.87 -9.75
C LEU A 25 -15.65 8.07 -11.21
N PHE A 26 -16.74 7.47 -11.66
CA PHE A 26 -17.26 7.69 -13.00
C PHE A 26 -17.56 9.18 -13.26
N SER A 27 -18.15 9.89 -12.28
CA SER A 27 -18.41 11.34 -12.39
C SER A 27 -17.13 12.20 -12.36
N GLN A 28 -16.01 11.65 -11.91
CA GLN A 28 -14.72 12.32 -11.76
C GLN A 28 -13.68 11.85 -12.79
N ASN A 29 -14.10 11.22 -13.90
CA ASN A 29 -13.20 10.62 -14.89
C ASN A 29 -12.16 9.68 -14.27
N TRP A 30 -12.58 8.87 -13.29
CA TRP A 30 -11.76 7.94 -12.53
C TRP A 30 -10.65 8.56 -11.67
N PHE A 31 -10.67 9.89 -11.46
CA PHE A 31 -9.77 10.53 -10.49
C PHE A 31 -10.02 9.99 -9.08
N GLY A 32 -8.99 9.45 -8.44
CA GLY A 32 -9.07 8.91 -7.07
C GLY A 32 -9.34 7.40 -6.99
N ASP A 33 -9.26 6.66 -8.09
CA ASP A 33 -9.41 5.20 -8.12
C ASP A 33 -8.42 4.46 -7.21
N GLY A 34 -7.21 5.01 -7.03
CA GLY A 34 -6.21 4.53 -6.07
C GLY A 34 -6.71 4.50 -4.62
N ASP A 35 -7.70 5.31 -4.26
CA ASP A 35 -8.22 5.40 -2.89
C ASP A 35 -9.23 4.29 -2.56
N ILE A 36 -9.69 3.50 -3.54
CA ILE A 36 -10.64 2.40 -3.32
C ILE A 36 -10.09 1.40 -2.30
N TRP A 37 -8.81 1.04 -2.40
CA TRP A 37 -8.19 0.07 -1.50
C TRP A 37 -8.12 0.60 -0.06
N SER A 38 -7.70 1.85 0.11
CA SER A 38 -7.68 2.53 1.40
C SER A 38 -9.09 2.65 1.99
N TYR A 39 -10.09 2.96 1.16
CA TYR A 39 -11.49 2.99 1.57
C TYR A 39 -11.97 1.62 2.05
N LEU A 40 -11.69 0.55 1.29
CA LEU A 40 -12.08 -0.82 1.66
C LEU A 40 -11.43 -1.26 2.97
N PHE A 41 -10.15 -0.98 3.14
CA PHE A 41 -9.39 -1.28 4.35
C PHE A 41 -10.11 -0.74 5.61
N TRP A 42 -10.57 0.52 5.58
CA TRP A 42 -11.27 1.14 6.70
C TRP A 42 -12.76 0.79 6.80
N THR A 43 -13.38 0.38 5.69
CA THR A 43 -14.80 -0.01 5.65
C THR A 43 -15.02 -1.39 6.26
N ILE A 44 -14.07 -2.32 6.13
CA ILE A 44 -14.19 -3.68 6.67
C ILE A 44 -14.39 -3.70 8.20
N PRO A 45 -13.53 -3.04 9.02
CA PRO A 45 -13.74 -2.89 10.46
C PRO A 45 -15.12 -2.32 10.83
N LEU A 46 -15.54 -1.26 10.12
CA LEU A 46 -16.82 -0.61 10.33
C LEU A 46 -17.99 -1.56 10.04
N ALA A 47 -17.98 -2.22 8.88
CA ALA A 47 -19.02 -3.16 8.45
C ALA A 47 -19.13 -4.36 9.40
N ILE A 48 -18.01 -4.91 9.89
CA ILE A 48 -17.99 -5.98 10.89
C ILE A 48 -18.57 -5.49 12.21
N GLY A 49 -18.12 -4.32 12.69
CA GLY A 49 -18.61 -3.72 13.92
C GLY A 49 -20.13 -3.55 13.89
N ILE A 50 -20.67 -2.92 12.84
CA ILE A 50 -22.12 -2.73 12.65
C ILE A 50 -22.85 -4.08 12.51
N SER A 51 -22.25 -5.09 11.89
CA SER A 51 -22.86 -6.44 11.84
C SER A 51 -23.07 -7.03 13.23
N VAL A 52 -22.15 -6.75 14.16
CA VAL A 52 -22.23 -7.23 15.55
C VAL A 52 -23.22 -6.41 16.36
N ILE A 53 -23.11 -5.07 16.32
CA ILE A 53 -23.85 -4.15 17.19
C ILE A 53 -25.14 -3.56 16.58
N GLY A 54 -25.40 -3.78 15.29
CA GLY A 54 -26.48 -3.12 14.54
C GLY A 54 -27.87 -3.35 15.14
N ASN A 55 -28.13 -4.53 15.71
CA ASN A 55 -29.38 -4.77 16.44
C ASN A 55 -29.54 -3.87 17.67
N ASN A 56 -28.45 -3.54 18.35
CA ASN A 56 -28.49 -2.64 19.51
C ASN A 56 -28.71 -1.19 19.04
N LEU A 57 -28.12 -0.78 17.92
CA LEU A 57 -28.36 0.52 17.29
C LEU A 57 -29.81 0.69 16.87
N LEU A 58 -30.36 -0.32 16.20
CA LEU A 58 -31.77 -0.40 15.85
C LEU A 58 -32.67 -0.37 17.10
N GLY A 59 -32.21 -0.89 18.23
CA GLY A 59 -32.91 -0.78 19.51
C GLY A 59 -33.03 0.65 20.07
N LEU A 60 -32.25 1.62 19.56
CA LEU A 60 -32.31 3.03 19.96
C LEU A 60 -33.47 3.80 19.30
N ILE A 61 -34.14 3.22 18.31
CA ILE A 61 -35.24 3.87 17.57
C ILE A 61 -36.57 3.16 17.93
N PRO A 62 -37.15 3.36 19.13
CA PRO A 62 -38.29 2.58 19.62
C PRO A 62 -39.63 2.99 18.99
N THR A 63 -39.74 2.95 17.66
CA THR A 63 -40.93 3.31 16.90
C THR A 63 -41.41 2.16 16.03
N GLU A 64 -42.72 1.96 16.01
CA GLU A 64 -43.38 1.01 15.10
C GLU A 64 -43.71 1.63 13.75
N ASN A 65 -43.75 2.98 13.69
CA ASN A 65 -44.01 3.69 12.45
C ASN A 65 -42.83 3.56 11.49
N LYS A 66 -43.09 2.95 10.32
CA LYS A 66 -42.08 2.69 9.28
C LYS A 66 -41.32 3.94 8.84
N LEU A 67 -42.01 5.08 8.71
CA LEU A 67 -41.37 6.33 8.27
C LEU A 67 -40.37 6.83 9.32
N TRP A 68 -40.79 6.94 10.57
CA TRP A 68 -39.92 7.35 11.67
C TRP A 68 -38.77 6.35 11.90
N ARG A 69 -39.00 5.07 11.63
CA ARG A 69 -37.96 4.04 11.67
C ARG A 69 -36.88 4.31 10.63
N VAL A 70 -37.25 4.57 9.38
CA VAL A 70 -36.30 4.88 8.30
C VAL A 70 -35.56 6.18 8.58
N ILE A 71 -36.26 7.24 9.02
CA ILE A 71 -35.62 8.51 9.40
C ILE A 71 -34.58 8.26 10.51
N GLY A 72 -34.94 7.52 11.55
CA GLY A 72 -34.01 7.17 12.62
C GLY A 72 -32.78 6.39 12.13
N ILE A 73 -32.96 5.46 11.18
CA ILE A 73 -31.85 4.70 10.59
C ILE A 73 -30.93 5.64 9.79
N VAL A 74 -31.47 6.56 8.99
CA VAL A 74 -30.69 7.56 8.25
C VAL A 74 -29.88 8.43 9.23
N THR A 75 -30.51 8.93 10.29
CA THR A 75 -29.84 9.74 11.32
C THR A 75 -28.72 8.98 12.02
N ILE A 76 -28.97 7.74 12.48
CA ILE A 76 -27.94 6.91 13.12
C ILE A 76 -26.78 6.65 12.16
N SER A 77 -27.07 6.37 10.89
CA SER A 77 -26.04 6.11 9.87
C SER A 77 -25.12 7.31 9.68
N GLY A 78 -25.67 8.52 9.58
CA GLY A 78 -24.89 9.75 9.47
C GLY A 78 -24.03 10.02 10.72
N ILE A 79 -24.61 9.89 11.91
CA ILE A 79 -23.89 10.13 13.18
C ILE A 79 -22.73 9.13 13.35
N PHE A 80 -22.96 7.84 13.12
CA PHE A 80 -21.93 6.82 13.28
C PHE A 80 -20.83 6.94 12.24
N SER A 81 -21.17 7.23 10.98
CA SER A 81 -20.16 7.49 9.95
C SER A 81 -19.32 8.72 10.27
N TYR A 82 -19.93 9.79 10.79
CA TYR A 82 -19.21 10.98 11.23
C TYR A 82 -18.28 10.67 12.40
N ALA A 83 -18.75 9.92 13.40
CA ALA A 83 -17.91 9.46 14.49
C ALA A 83 -16.75 8.57 14.00
N TRP A 84 -16.99 7.74 12.99
CA TRP A 84 -15.95 6.91 12.37
C TRP A 84 -14.89 7.75 11.66
N VAL A 85 -15.26 8.80 10.92
CA VAL A 85 -14.32 9.78 10.35
C VAL A 85 -13.43 10.36 11.45
N TRP A 86 -13.99 10.75 12.59
CA TRP A 86 -13.20 11.27 13.72
C TRP A 86 -12.26 10.24 14.35
N VAL A 87 -12.71 8.99 14.50
CA VAL A 87 -11.84 7.90 14.97
C VAL A 87 -10.64 7.76 14.05
N LEU A 88 -10.85 7.78 12.73
CA LEU A 88 -9.77 7.70 11.76
C LEU A 88 -8.89 8.95 11.79
N TYR A 89 -9.47 10.15 11.90
CA TYR A 89 -8.71 11.38 12.08
C TYR A 89 -7.78 11.31 13.31
N LEU A 90 -8.18 10.66 14.40
CA LEU A 90 -7.29 10.46 15.55
C LEU A 90 -6.15 9.46 15.27
N ILE A 91 -6.33 8.53 14.35
CA ILE A 91 -5.33 7.50 14.00
C ILE A 91 -4.34 8.03 12.95
N ILE A 92 -4.84 8.59 11.85
CA ILE A 92 -4.02 9.03 10.70
C ILE A 92 -3.86 10.55 10.63
N GLY A 93 -4.49 11.31 11.52
CA GLY A 93 -4.38 12.76 11.54
C GLY A 93 -5.06 13.41 10.32
N PRO A 94 -4.52 14.56 9.86
CA PRO A 94 -5.03 15.28 8.69
C PRO A 94 -5.01 14.49 7.38
N TRP A 95 -4.28 13.37 7.31
CA TRP A 95 -4.21 12.50 6.12
C TRP A 95 -5.56 11.93 5.71
N ILE A 96 -6.57 11.92 6.59
CA ILE A 96 -7.95 11.57 6.19
C ILE A 96 -8.53 12.49 5.11
N ASN A 97 -8.01 13.72 4.99
CA ASN A 97 -8.41 14.65 3.94
C ASN A 97 -7.66 14.41 2.62
N ALA A 98 -6.73 13.46 2.58
CA ALA A 98 -6.03 13.08 1.35
C ALA A 98 -6.86 12.14 0.45
N PHE A 99 -7.99 11.62 0.95
CA PHE A 99 -8.91 10.84 0.13
C PHE A 99 -9.55 11.74 -0.95
N SER A 100 -9.37 11.33 -2.20
CA SER A 100 -9.94 11.97 -3.39
C SER A 100 -11.45 11.69 -3.54
N ILE A 101 -11.93 10.61 -2.90
CA ILE A 101 -13.34 10.23 -2.85
C ILE A 101 -13.99 10.63 -1.52
N PRO A 102 -15.29 10.96 -1.51
CA PRO A 102 -15.94 11.56 -0.35
C PRO A 102 -16.38 10.48 0.66
N ILE A 103 -15.40 9.91 1.38
CA ILE A 103 -15.50 8.72 2.26
C ILE A 103 -16.63 8.78 3.30
N PHE A 104 -16.97 9.96 3.81
CA PHE A 104 -18.08 10.14 4.74
C PHE A 104 -19.43 9.71 4.14
N TYR A 105 -19.72 10.11 2.90
CA TYR A 105 -20.97 9.76 2.23
C TYR A 105 -21.00 8.27 1.87
N LEU A 106 -19.85 7.73 1.47
CA LEU A 106 -19.68 6.31 1.18
C LEU A 106 -20.01 5.42 2.39
N TRP A 107 -19.46 5.73 3.56
CA TRP A 107 -19.79 5.01 4.80
C TRP A 107 -21.23 5.22 5.24
N THR A 108 -21.77 6.44 5.06
CA THR A 108 -23.16 6.73 5.41
C THR A 108 -24.13 5.90 4.58
N ILE A 109 -23.92 5.80 3.27
CA ILE A 109 -24.74 4.99 2.36
C ILE A 109 -24.56 3.50 2.68
N GLY A 110 -23.32 3.03 2.84
CA GLY A 110 -23.02 1.65 3.22
C GLY A 110 -23.74 1.22 4.50
N MET A 111 -23.63 2.04 5.55
CA MET A 111 -24.26 1.80 6.85
C MET A 111 -25.78 1.86 6.77
N LEU A 112 -26.34 2.80 6.00
CA LEU A 112 -27.79 2.91 5.79
C LEU A 112 -28.36 1.60 5.24
N PHE A 113 -27.80 1.09 4.15
CA PHE A 113 -28.27 -0.17 3.54
C PHE A 113 -28.06 -1.38 4.46
N GLN A 114 -26.94 -1.42 5.18
CA GLN A 114 -26.69 -2.48 6.18
C GLN A 114 -27.73 -2.47 7.30
N LEU A 115 -28.04 -1.31 7.87
CA LEU A 115 -29.02 -1.18 8.95
C LEU A 115 -30.45 -1.43 8.46
N LEU A 116 -30.82 -0.99 7.26
CA LEU A 116 -32.10 -1.33 6.64
C LEU A 116 -32.26 -2.84 6.46
N TYR A 117 -31.20 -3.53 6.00
CA TYR A 117 -31.22 -4.98 5.87
C TYR A 117 -31.37 -5.69 7.23
N LEU A 118 -30.62 -5.24 8.24
CA LEU A 118 -30.73 -5.79 9.60
C LEU A 118 -32.12 -5.54 10.20
N ASP A 119 -32.71 -4.37 9.97
CA ASP A 119 -34.07 -4.03 10.41
C ASP A 119 -35.12 -4.94 9.76
N TRP A 120 -34.93 -5.25 8.48
CA TRP A 120 -35.83 -6.14 7.73
C TRP A 120 -35.72 -7.60 8.17
N LYS A 121 -34.50 -8.11 8.41
CA LYS A 121 -34.26 -9.55 8.62
C LYS A 121 -34.19 -9.98 10.07
N LEU A 122 -33.85 -9.09 11.01
CA LEU A 122 -33.80 -9.48 12.42
C LEU A 122 -35.23 -9.55 12.99
N PRO A 123 -35.53 -10.59 13.79
CA PRO A 123 -36.80 -10.67 14.48
C PRO A 123 -36.94 -9.46 15.41
N LYS A 124 -38.07 -8.76 15.31
CA LYS A 124 -38.43 -7.69 16.22
C LYS A 124 -38.74 -8.34 17.58
N ASP A 125 -37.81 -8.23 18.53
CA ASP A 125 -38.07 -8.69 19.90
C ASP A 125 -39.22 -7.83 20.46
N GLU A 126 -40.39 -8.45 20.69
CA GLU A 126 -41.58 -7.78 21.25
C GLU A 126 -41.33 -7.19 22.64
N LYS A 127 -40.35 -7.71 23.38
CA LYS A 127 -39.97 -7.21 24.70
C LYS A 127 -38.86 -6.17 24.58
N ARG A 128 -39.23 -4.89 24.74
CA ARG A 128 -38.30 -3.75 24.83
C ARG A 128 -37.21 -4.04 25.87
N LYS A 129 -35.98 -4.26 25.42
CA LYS A 129 -34.82 -4.36 26.32
C LYS A 129 -34.51 -2.98 26.91
N PRO A 130 -34.08 -2.88 28.18
CA PRO A 130 -33.75 -1.59 28.77
C PRO A 130 -32.59 -0.94 28.00
N ILE A 131 -32.74 0.35 27.67
CA ILE A 131 -31.79 1.16 26.87
C ILE A 131 -30.36 1.04 27.42
N LYS A 132 -30.19 1.01 28.75
CA LYS A 132 -28.89 0.85 29.43
C LYS A 132 -28.13 -0.41 29.00
N LYS A 133 -28.81 -1.53 28.76
CA LYS A 133 -28.19 -2.80 28.33
C LYS A 133 -27.71 -2.75 26.88
N ASN A 134 -28.39 -1.99 26.03
CA ASN A 134 -27.98 -1.78 24.64
C ASN A 134 -26.75 -0.85 24.58
N LEU A 135 -26.72 0.20 25.41
CA LEU A 135 -25.60 1.15 25.47
C LEU A 135 -24.28 0.46 25.86
N ILE A 136 -24.29 -0.42 26.88
CA ILE A 136 -23.10 -1.18 27.30
C ILE A 136 -22.55 -2.03 26.15
N ARG A 137 -23.42 -2.59 25.30
CA ARG A 137 -22.99 -3.40 24.15
C ARG A 137 -22.42 -2.57 23.01
N LEU A 138 -22.72 -1.27 22.93
CA LEU A 138 -22.09 -0.37 21.97
C LEU A 138 -20.61 -0.15 22.31
N LEU A 139 -20.22 -0.28 23.58
CA LEU A 139 -18.82 -0.25 24.00
C LEU A 139 -17.99 -1.44 23.48
N LEU A 140 -18.62 -2.46 22.91
CA LEU A 140 -17.91 -3.55 22.22
C LEU A 140 -17.39 -3.13 20.83
N PHE A 141 -17.93 -2.05 20.25
CA PHE A 141 -17.54 -1.62 18.90
C PHE A 141 -16.06 -1.23 18.81
N PRO A 142 -15.50 -0.39 19.71
CA PRO A 142 -14.07 -0.08 19.67
C PRO A 142 -13.17 -1.32 19.75
N LEU A 143 -13.53 -2.29 20.60
CA LEU A 143 -12.77 -3.53 20.75
C LEU A 143 -12.78 -4.37 19.46
N ILE A 144 -13.94 -4.48 18.82
CA ILE A 144 -14.09 -5.22 17.55
C ILE A 144 -13.35 -4.50 16.42
N ALA A 145 -13.49 -3.18 16.33
CA ALA A 145 -12.80 -2.37 15.34
C ALA A 145 -11.28 -2.49 15.49
N PHE A 146 -10.77 -2.34 16.72
CA PHE A 146 -9.36 -2.53 17.03
C PHE A 146 -8.87 -3.94 16.68
N GLY A 147 -9.60 -4.97 17.10
CA GLY A 147 -9.25 -6.36 16.78
C GLY A 147 -9.21 -6.64 15.27
N SER A 148 -10.13 -6.05 14.49
CA SER A 148 -10.12 -6.17 13.03
C SER A 148 -8.94 -5.44 12.38
N ILE A 149 -8.56 -4.26 12.89
CA ILE A 149 -7.37 -3.53 12.42
C ILE A 149 -6.12 -4.36 12.66
N VAL A 150 -5.95 -4.89 13.90
CA VAL A 150 -4.83 -5.78 14.24
C VAL A 150 -4.79 -7.00 13.34
N ALA A 151 -5.94 -7.62 13.05
CA ALA A 151 -6.01 -8.77 12.15
C ALA A 151 -5.58 -8.43 10.71
N ILE A 152 -5.99 -7.27 10.18
CA ILE A 152 -5.59 -6.84 8.83
C ILE A 152 -4.08 -6.56 8.78
N PHE A 153 -3.52 -5.87 9.78
CA PHE A 153 -2.07 -5.64 9.85
C PHE A 153 -1.29 -6.94 10.00
N GLY A 154 -1.76 -7.86 10.84
CA GLY A 154 -1.16 -9.19 10.98
C GLY A 154 -1.18 -9.98 9.67
N PHE A 155 -2.30 -9.95 8.94
CA PHE A 155 -2.41 -10.57 7.63
C PHE A 155 -1.49 -9.91 6.59
N SER A 156 -1.40 -8.58 6.58
CA SER A 156 -0.49 -7.84 5.70
C SER A 156 0.98 -8.21 5.95
N HIS A 157 1.40 -8.27 7.21
CA HIS A 157 2.76 -8.71 7.57
C HIS A 157 3.03 -10.16 7.17
N LEU A 158 2.06 -11.06 7.40
CA LEU A 158 2.18 -12.46 6.98
C LEU A 158 2.31 -12.56 5.46
N GLN A 159 1.48 -11.84 4.71
CA GLN A 159 1.55 -11.81 3.25
C GLN A 159 2.90 -11.30 2.78
N SER A 160 3.38 -10.18 3.34
CA SER A 160 4.70 -9.63 3.05
C SER A 160 5.83 -10.64 3.33
N TYR A 161 5.69 -11.45 4.37
CA TYR A 161 6.65 -12.52 4.68
C TYR A 161 6.59 -13.67 3.67
N LEU A 162 5.39 -14.05 3.22
CA LEU A 162 5.18 -15.15 2.27
C LEU A 162 5.54 -14.77 0.83
N THR A 163 5.45 -13.49 0.47
CA THR A 163 5.73 -12.99 -0.89
C THR A 163 7.05 -12.22 -0.97
N LYS A 164 8.03 -12.56 -0.14
CA LYS A 164 9.34 -11.91 -0.18
C LYS A 164 9.99 -12.10 -1.55
N PRO A 165 10.61 -11.06 -2.13
CA PRO A 165 11.43 -11.19 -3.32
C PRO A 165 12.62 -12.14 -3.09
N GLU A 166 13.17 -12.65 -4.18
CA GLU A 166 14.42 -13.41 -4.17
C GLU A 166 15.54 -12.55 -3.59
N ALA A 167 16.42 -13.14 -2.78
CA ALA A 167 17.54 -12.42 -2.20
C ALA A 167 18.56 -12.03 -3.28
N GLU A 168 19.28 -10.93 -3.09
CA GLU A 168 20.16 -10.37 -4.11
C GLU A 168 21.58 -10.15 -3.58
N THR A 169 22.56 -10.49 -4.40
CA THR A 169 23.99 -10.29 -4.13
C THR A 169 24.58 -9.39 -5.20
N TYR A 170 25.11 -8.25 -4.79
CA TYR A 170 25.69 -7.23 -5.64
C TYR A 170 27.21 -7.40 -5.69
N LEU A 171 27.75 -7.68 -6.87
CA LEU A 171 29.17 -7.81 -7.12
C LEU A 171 29.67 -6.51 -7.78
N ILE A 172 30.31 -5.66 -6.99
CA ILE A 172 30.75 -4.33 -7.38
C ILE A 172 32.24 -4.37 -7.69
N PRO A 173 32.73 -3.82 -8.81
CA PRO A 173 34.15 -3.80 -9.10
C PRO A 173 34.94 -3.07 -8.00
N GLU A 174 36.07 -3.61 -7.55
CA GLU A 174 36.85 -3.07 -6.43
C GLU A 174 37.28 -1.61 -6.67
N ASN A 175 37.50 -1.21 -7.92
CA ASN A 175 37.86 0.15 -8.31
C ASN A 175 36.65 1.11 -8.44
N PHE A 176 35.41 0.63 -8.38
CA PHE A 176 34.19 1.43 -8.57
C PHE A 176 33.86 2.32 -7.36
N SER A 177 33.48 3.57 -7.62
CA SER A 177 33.00 4.52 -6.62
C SER A 177 31.94 5.42 -7.24
N GLY A 178 30.92 5.80 -6.45
CA GLY A 178 29.81 6.64 -6.92
C GLY A 178 28.51 5.87 -7.13
N GLN A 179 27.60 6.47 -7.91
CA GLN A 179 26.26 5.91 -8.11
C GLN A 179 26.29 4.72 -9.06
N PHE A 180 25.47 3.70 -8.80
CA PHE A 180 25.08 2.70 -9.80
C PHE A 180 23.57 2.47 -9.78
N LYS A 181 23.03 1.91 -10.87
CA LYS A 181 21.61 1.62 -11.05
C LYS A 181 21.39 0.23 -11.60
N ILE A 182 20.36 -0.42 -11.11
CA ILE A 182 19.80 -1.63 -11.70
C ILE A 182 18.52 -1.23 -12.41
N VAL A 183 18.43 -1.53 -13.71
CA VAL A 183 17.24 -1.36 -14.53
C VAL A 183 16.57 -2.72 -14.70
N TYR A 184 15.28 -2.81 -14.37
CA TYR A 184 14.53 -4.05 -14.32
C TYR A 184 13.53 -4.18 -15.48
N GLY A 185 13.18 -5.41 -15.84
CA GLY A 185 12.08 -5.71 -16.76
C GLY A 185 12.36 -5.40 -18.24
N GLU A 186 13.62 -5.17 -18.60
CA GLU A 186 13.97 -4.89 -19.99
C GLU A 186 14.23 -6.21 -20.72
N GLU A 187 13.47 -6.51 -21.78
CA GLU A 187 13.62 -7.77 -22.49
C GLU A 187 15.04 -8.00 -23.06
N CYS A 188 15.77 -6.91 -23.32
CA CYS A 188 17.16 -6.92 -23.81
C CYS A 188 18.19 -7.02 -22.69
N GLY A 189 17.77 -6.90 -21.43
CA GLY A 189 18.62 -7.04 -20.26
C GLY A 189 19.12 -8.46 -20.08
N ILE A 190 20.19 -8.60 -19.31
CA ILE A 190 20.76 -9.92 -19.01
C ILE A 190 19.84 -10.70 -18.05
N MET A 191 19.87 -12.03 -18.13
CA MET A 191 19.31 -12.88 -17.09
C MET A 191 20.40 -13.13 -16.03
N PRO A 192 20.25 -12.60 -14.80
CA PRO A 192 21.25 -12.80 -13.76
C PRO A 192 21.35 -14.27 -13.36
N LYS A 193 22.53 -14.70 -12.93
CA LYS A 193 22.74 -16.07 -12.40
C LYS A 193 22.19 -16.17 -10.98
N THR A 194 21.91 -17.39 -10.54
CA THR A 194 21.53 -17.69 -9.16
C THR A 194 22.63 -18.54 -8.51
N GLU A 195 23.12 -18.11 -7.34
CA GLU A 195 24.05 -18.88 -6.49
C GLU A 195 23.48 -18.93 -5.06
N ASN A 196 23.34 -20.12 -4.47
CA ASN A 196 22.82 -20.32 -3.11
C ASN A 196 21.47 -19.64 -2.85
N ASP A 197 20.52 -19.78 -3.79
CA ASP A 197 19.20 -19.13 -3.74
C ASP A 197 19.23 -17.59 -3.72
N ARG A 198 20.33 -17.00 -4.18
CA ARG A 198 20.50 -15.55 -4.35
C ARG A 198 20.76 -15.21 -5.79
N ARG A 199 20.12 -14.15 -6.27
CA ARG A 199 20.38 -13.55 -7.57
C ARG A 199 21.70 -12.78 -7.54
N ILE A 200 22.60 -13.09 -8.46
CA ILE A 200 23.91 -12.46 -8.56
C ILE A 200 23.89 -11.34 -9.59
N LEU A 201 24.11 -10.10 -9.12
CA LEU A 201 24.08 -8.88 -9.91
C LEU A 201 25.50 -8.34 -10.06
N GLU A 202 26.12 -8.59 -11.21
CA GLU A 202 27.45 -8.10 -11.56
C GLU A 202 27.38 -6.64 -12.05
N ILE A 203 27.87 -5.70 -11.26
CA ILE A 203 27.77 -4.28 -11.55
C ILE A 203 28.85 -3.87 -12.57
N PRO A 204 28.46 -3.29 -13.71
CA PRO A 204 29.42 -2.84 -14.71
C PRO A 204 30.14 -1.57 -14.27
N GLN A 205 31.32 -1.32 -14.85
CA GLN A 205 32.15 -0.13 -14.55
C GLN A 205 31.47 1.20 -14.85
N ASN A 206 30.49 1.21 -15.77
CA ASN A 206 29.69 2.40 -16.07
C ASN A 206 28.55 2.64 -15.05
N GLY A 207 28.35 1.72 -14.10
CA GLY A 207 27.35 1.83 -13.06
C GLY A 207 25.90 1.59 -13.51
N VAL A 208 25.62 1.05 -14.70
CA VAL A 208 24.24 0.77 -15.13
C VAL A 208 24.10 -0.68 -15.55
N LEU A 209 23.43 -1.48 -14.73
CA LEU A 209 23.11 -2.88 -15.04
C LEU A 209 21.66 -2.97 -15.54
N ILE A 210 21.46 -3.52 -16.74
CA ILE A 210 20.11 -3.74 -17.30
C ILE A 210 19.81 -5.24 -17.25
N ILE A 211 18.71 -5.62 -16.58
CA ILE A 211 18.31 -7.01 -16.37
C ILE A 211 16.91 -7.29 -16.90
N ASN A 212 16.69 -8.54 -17.31
CA ASN A 212 15.42 -9.03 -17.80
C ASN A 212 14.33 -9.20 -16.72
N PRO A 213 14.63 -9.74 -15.52
CA PRO A 213 13.61 -9.93 -14.49
C PRO A 213 12.92 -8.63 -14.09
N GLU A 214 11.60 -8.71 -13.88
CA GLU A 214 10.80 -7.58 -13.41
C GLU A 214 11.15 -7.18 -11.97
N PHE A 215 10.97 -5.89 -11.69
CA PHE A 215 11.09 -5.34 -10.34
C PHE A 215 10.01 -5.93 -9.43
N LYS A 216 10.43 -6.54 -8.31
CA LYS A 216 9.52 -7.04 -7.26
C LYS A 216 9.67 -6.18 -6.02
N ALA A 217 8.60 -5.47 -5.64
CA ALA A 217 8.56 -4.71 -4.40
C ALA A 217 8.52 -5.65 -3.19
N GLY A 218 9.24 -5.30 -2.12
CA GLY A 218 9.20 -6.04 -0.87
C GLY A 218 10.45 -5.80 -0.02
N ILE A 219 10.54 -6.53 1.08
CA ILE A 219 11.75 -6.58 1.92
C ILE A 219 12.72 -7.55 1.25
N ILE A 220 13.74 -7.02 0.58
CA ILE A 220 14.78 -7.80 -0.10
C ILE A 220 15.97 -7.96 0.84
N ASP A 221 16.50 -9.17 0.91
CA ASP A 221 17.75 -9.44 1.60
C ASP A 221 18.92 -9.15 0.66
N HIS A 222 19.64 -8.03 0.89
CA HIS A 222 20.76 -7.58 0.07
C HIS A 222 22.11 -7.94 0.69
N GLU A 223 23.03 -8.42 -0.13
CA GLU A 223 24.45 -8.51 0.20
C GLU A 223 25.30 -7.78 -0.83
N TYR A 224 26.37 -7.14 -0.37
CA TYR A 224 27.24 -6.33 -1.23
C TYR A 224 28.70 -6.79 -1.07
N TYR A 225 29.38 -6.93 -2.20
CA TYR A 225 30.78 -7.33 -2.25
C TYR A 225 31.55 -6.45 -3.23
N LEU A 226 32.78 -6.06 -2.86
CA LEU A 226 33.78 -5.60 -3.81
C LEU A 226 34.48 -6.80 -4.44
N VAL A 227 34.71 -6.76 -5.74
CA VAL A 227 35.32 -7.85 -6.51
C VAL A 227 36.58 -7.36 -7.20
N ASP A 228 37.71 -8.01 -6.90
CA ASP A 228 39.00 -7.70 -7.52
C ASP A 228 39.10 -8.27 -8.95
N SER A 229 40.21 -7.99 -9.66
CA SER A 229 40.44 -8.50 -11.02
C SER A 229 40.60 -10.02 -11.09
N ASN A 230 40.82 -10.71 -9.96
CA ASN A 230 40.96 -12.16 -9.86
C ASN A 230 39.63 -12.84 -9.48
N GLY A 231 38.56 -12.06 -9.22
CA GLY A 231 37.26 -12.56 -8.81
C GLY A 231 37.09 -12.76 -7.29
N ASN A 232 38.04 -12.32 -6.47
CA ASN A 232 37.92 -12.42 -5.02
C ASN A 232 36.89 -11.43 -4.49
N ARG A 233 35.98 -11.92 -3.63
CA ARG A 233 34.86 -11.14 -3.08
C ARG A 233 35.20 -10.65 -1.66
N LYS A 234 35.15 -9.33 -1.44
CA LYS A 234 35.26 -8.69 -0.12
C LYS A 234 33.90 -8.10 0.27
N LYS A 235 33.26 -8.65 1.30
CA LYS A 235 31.96 -8.17 1.78
C LYS A 235 32.06 -6.73 2.30
N ILE A 236 31.08 -5.90 1.97
CA ILE A 236 30.95 -4.52 2.43
C ILE A 236 29.56 -4.28 3.01
N GLU A 237 29.43 -3.27 3.88
CA GLU A 237 28.19 -3.01 4.61
C GLU A 237 27.21 -2.11 3.83
N GLN A 238 25.92 -2.22 4.17
CA GLN A 238 24.88 -1.29 3.72
C GLN A 238 24.71 -0.15 4.73
N TYR A 239 24.53 1.07 4.24
CA TYR A 239 24.16 2.24 5.03
C TYR A 239 22.69 2.63 4.79
N ASP A 240 21.97 2.88 5.87
CA ASP A 240 20.57 3.34 5.80
C ASP A 240 20.43 4.86 5.88
N ASN A 241 21.40 5.59 6.46
CA ASN A 241 21.32 7.04 6.67
C ASN A 241 22.69 7.73 6.60
N TYR A 242 22.72 8.98 6.13
CA TYR A 242 23.90 9.86 6.13
C TYR A 242 24.47 10.15 7.54
N VAL A 243 23.66 9.97 8.59
CA VAL A 243 23.97 10.41 9.96
C VAL A 243 24.77 9.37 10.77
N ALA A 244 25.01 8.17 10.23
CA ALA A 244 25.97 7.23 10.80
C ALA A 244 27.39 7.69 10.41
N GLY A 245 27.93 8.66 11.14
CA GLY A 245 29.25 9.22 10.90
C GLY A 245 30.33 8.15 10.71
N VAL A 246 30.96 8.20 9.52
CA VAL A 246 32.37 7.90 9.20
C VAL A 246 32.93 6.50 9.55
N LYS A 247 32.16 5.50 9.97
CA LYS A 247 32.83 4.31 10.56
C LYS A 247 33.22 3.16 9.62
N ASN A 248 32.49 2.87 8.53
CA ASN A 248 32.65 1.54 7.87
C ASN A 248 32.92 1.57 6.37
N VAL A 249 33.60 2.60 5.84
CA VAL A 249 33.99 2.58 4.42
C VAL A 249 35.02 1.47 4.15
N PRO A 250 34.92 0.73 3.03
CA PRO A 250 33.95 0.88 1.95
C PRO A 250 32.55 0.31 2.28
N GLY A 251 31.50 0.92 1.71
CA GLY A 251 30.11 0.42 1.85
C GLY A 251 29.16 1.00 0.81
N VAL A 252 27.89 0.56 0.85
CA VAL A 252 26.86 0.89 -0.15
C VAL A 252 25.66 1.54 0.51
N ARG A 253 25.13 2.62 -0.06
CA ARG A 253 23.84 3.19 0.32
C ARG A 253 22.79 2.82 -0.73
N LEU A 254 21.63 2.35 -0.29
CA LEU A 254 20.44 2.26 -1.14
C LEU A 254 19.84 3.67 -1.30
N GLY A 255 19.80 4.19 -2.53
CA GLY A 255 19.21 5.50 -2.84
C GLY A 255 17.69 5.47 -2.85
N GLY A 256 17.11 4.43 -3.43
CA GLY A 256 15.68 4.24 -3.58
C GLY A 256 15.33 3.47 -4.83
N SER A 257 14.03 3.26 -5.06
CA SER A 257 13.50 2.72 -6.31
C SER A 257 12.59 3.75 -6.95
N GLY A 258 12.60 3.79 -8.28
CA GLY A 258 11.85 4.79 -9.04
C GLY A 258 11.59 4.34 -10.47
N ASN A 259 10.94 5.24 -11.20
CA ASN A 259 10.57 5.03 -12.58
C ASN A 259 10.83 6.30 -13.40
N TYR A 260 11.42 6.12 -14.58
CA TYR A 260 11.36 7.14 -15.62
C TYR A 260 10.12 6.91 -16.45
N ALA A 261 9.19 7.87 -16.37
CA ALA A 261 7.98 7.84 -17.18
C ALA A 261 8.34 7.66 -18.67
N GLY A 262 7.68 6.69 -19.31
CA GLY A 262 7.83 6.42 -20.72
C GLY A 262 7.02 7.39 -21.56
N LYS A 263 7.47 7.64 -22.80
CA LYS A 263 6.73 8.46 -23.76
C LYS A 263 5.42 7.76 -24.14
N THR A 264 4.37 8.54 -24.34
CA THR A 264 3.03 8.16 -24.80
C THR A 264 2.57 9.17 -25.86
N GLU A 265 1.45 8.93 -26.52
CA GLU A 265 0.88 9.87 -27.50
C GLU A 265 0.56 11.24 -26.87
N THR A 266 0.15 11.26 -25.60
CA THR A 266 -0.32 12.47 -24.89
C THR A 266 0.74 13.07 -23.96
N GLY A 267 1.95 12.53 -23.90
CA GLY A 267 3.00 13.02 -23.00
C GLY A 267 3.85 11.89 -22.40
N PHE A 268 4.15 11.97 -21.11
CA PHE A 268 4.87 10.94 -20.36
C PHE A 268 3.99 10.32 -19.30
N SER A 269 4.02 9.00 -19.16
CA SER A 269 3.26 8.26 -18.15
C SER A 269 4.12 7.19 -17.50
N SER A 270 3.94 6.98 -16.19
CA SER A 270 4.49 5.83 -15.47
C SER A 270 3.90 4.50 -15.93
N ASP A 271 2.73 4.53 -16.56
CA ASP A 271 2.02 3.36 -17.05
C ASP A 271 2.35 3.06 -18.52
N SER A 272 3.24 3.87 -19.12
CA SER A 272 3.73 3.61 -20.47
C SER A 272 4.47 2.26 -20.53
N PRO A 273 4.33 1.48 -21.62
CA PRO A 273 5.15 0.28 -21.84
C PRO A 273 6.65 0.62 -21.98
N PHE A 274 6.99 1.89 -22.21
CA PHE A 274 8.37 2.37 -22.30
C PHE A 274 8.93 2.89 -20.97
N THR A 275 8.18 2.73 -19.87
CA THR A 275 8.62 3.13 -18.53
C THR A 275 9.83 2.32 -18.10
N ILE A 276 10.86 3.01 -17.65
CA ILE A 276 12.10 2.38 -17.16
C ILE A 276 12.00 2.30 -15.65
N ARG A 277 12.01 1.10 -15.09
CA ARG A 277 12.00 0.86 -13.64
C ARG A 277 13.42 0.63 -13.15
N TYR A 278 13.82 1.32 -12.09
CA TYR A 278 15.17 1.21 -11.57
C TYR A 278 15.26 1.27 -10.05
N THR A 279 16.37 0.78 -9.53
CA THR A 279 16.83 0.99 -8.15
C THR A 279 18.21 1.61 -8.20
N ASP A 280 18.44 2.67 -7.44
CA ASP A 280 19.72 3.36 -7.39
C ASP A 280 20.46 3.11 -6.08
N PHE A 281 21.78 3.06 -6.19
CA PHE A 281 22.71 2.76 -5.12
C PHE A 281 23.90 3.71 -5.22
N GLU A 282 24.62 3.88 -4.11
CA GLU A 282 25.81 4.72 -4.06
C GLU A 282 26.92 4.01 -3.27
N VAL A 283 28.09 3.86 -3.89
CA VAL A 283 29.26 3.18 -3.30
C VAL A 283 30.23 4.21 -2.77
N TYR A 284 30.58 4.08 -1.50
CA TYR A 284 31.58 4.92 -0.82
C TYR A 284 32.83 4.11 -0.51
N LYS A 285 34.00 4.72 -0.75
CA LYS A 285 35.31 4.10 -0.51
C LYS A 285 36.08 4.69 0.65
N ASP A 286 36.18 6.01 0.70
CA ASP A 286 37.08 6.72 1.60
C ASP A 286 36.33 7.75 2.45
N THR A 287 35.52 8.58 1.81
CA THR A 287 34.69 9.59 2.48
C THR A 287 33.28 9.54 1.93
N ILE A 288 32.30 9.74 2.81
CA ILE A 288 30.93 10.00 2.40
C ILE A 288 30.92 11.45 1.90
N THR A 289 30.98 11.63 0.59
CA THR A 289 30.85 12.94 -0.03
C THR A 289 29.39 13.37 -0.04
N GLU A 290 29.15 14.67 0.05
CA GLU A 290 27.80 15.21 -0.10
C GLU A 290 27.28 14.87 -1.50
N PHE A 291 26.01 14.48 -1.56
CA PHE A 291 25.37 14.07 -2.80
C PHE A 291 25.30 15.25 -3.79
N GLU A 292 26.01 15.14 -4.91
CA GLU A 292 25.97 16.15 -5.96
C GLU A 292 24.83 15.87 -6.95
N TYR A 293 23.85 16.78 -7.00
CA TYR A 293 22.72 16.70 -7.94
C TYR A 293 23.15 16.54 -9.41
N LYS A 294 24.32 17.10 -9.78
CA LYS A 294 24.88 16.99 -11.14
C LYS A 294 25.21 15.55 -11.52
N ASP A 295 25.68 14.74 -10.59
CA ASP A 295 26.06 13.36 -10.88
C ASP A 295 24.84 12.48 -11.07
N ARG A 296 23.75 12.76 -10.35
CA ARG A 296 22.45 12.13 -10.63
C ARG A 296 21.95 12.44 -12.03
N ILE A 297 22.03 13.69 -12.49
CA ILE A 297 21.61 14.05 -13.86
C ILE A 297 22.42 13.27 -14.90
N LYS A 298 23.75 13.19 -14.73
CA LYS A 298 24.61 12.42 -15.64
C LYS A 298 24.21 10.95 -15.66
N MET A 299 23.97 10.35 -14.49
CA MET A 299 23.56 8.96 -14.37
C MET A 299 22.18 8.71 -15.00
N ASP A 300 21.23 9.62 -14.79
CA ASP A 300 19.90 9.55 -15.39
C ASP A 300 19.97 9.60 -16.93
N SER A 301 20.82 10.48 -17.47
CA SER A 301 21.07 10.58 -18.91
C SER A 301 21.73 9.32 -19.48
N LEU A 302 22.75 8.80 -18.81
CA LEU A 302 23.43 7.56 -19.18
C LEU A 302 22.47 6.37 -19.18
N THR A 303 21.65 6.25 -18.14
CA THR A 303 20.68 5.15 -17.98
C THR A 303 19.68 5.15 -19.14
N ARG A 304 19.10 6.30 -19.47
CA ARG A 304 18.14 6.42 -20.58
C ARG A 304 18.78 6.04 -21.91
N LYS A 305 20.00 6.53 -22.16
CA LYS A 305 20.75 6.21 -23.38
C LYS A 305 21.01 4.71 -23.51
N LEU A 306 21.50 4.06 -22.44
CA LEU A 306 21.81 2.62 -22.47
C LEU A 306 20.55 1.76 -22.64
N VAL A 307 19.43 2.14 -22.03
CA VAL A 307 18.15 1.43 -22.22
C VAL A 307 17.64 1.60 -23.64
N GLU A 308 17.76 2.78 -24.23
CA GLU A 308 17.39 3.02 -25.63
C GLU A 308 18.27 2.21 -26.59
N GLU A 309 19.59 2.19 -26.38
CA GLU A 309 20.52 1.33 -27.14
C GLU A 309 20.19 -0.15 -26.99
N CYS A 310 19.86 -0.60 -25.79
CA CYS A 310 19.45 -1.98 -25.49
C CYS A 310 18.17 -2.39 -26.23
N ARG A 311 17.17 -1.49 -26.27
CA ARG A 311 15.89 -1.72 -26.96
C ARG A 311 16.03 -1.69 -28.48
N ASN A 312 16.89 -0.82 -29.02
CA ASN A 312 17.10 -0.64 -30.46
C ASN A 312 18.14 -1.61 -31.07
N GLY A 313 19.00 -2.21 -30.24
CA GLY A 313 19.97 -3.23 -30.65
C GLY A 313 19.37 -4.62 -30.83
N LYS A 314 18.05 -4.75 -30.70
CA LYS A 314 17.25 -5.93 -31.03
C LYS A 314 16.62 -5.80 -32.41
#